data_AF-A0A7V6QPQ9-F1
#
_entry.id   AF-A0A7V6QPQ9-F1
#
_cell.length_a   1.000
_cell.length_b   1.000
_cell.length_c   1.000
_cell.angle_alpha   90.00
_cell.angle_beta   90.00
_cell.angle_gamma   90.00
#
_symmetry.space_group_name_H-M   'P 1'
#
loop_
_entity.id
_entity.type
_entity.pdbx_description
1 polymer ?
#
loop_
_entity_poly.entity_id
_entity_poly.type
_entity_poly.pdbx_seq_one_letter_code
_entity_poly.pdbx_strand_id
1 'polypeptide(L)'
;MSEKRKLLFRISIGLNILLVVIVAWGIIKMNFVKEQVLVTEVQNNLVELEGLIAHQMDNNWSEPNLVTIELGDVLNGIWLGKTTGEQLGTLSKSDKKTLERLYLKLRQYPYDELYRFADVTDEDKRNFEELREILREVGLGMNITISADMEAFMKQAEELNKKIESPLN
;
A
#
# COMPACT_ATOMS: atom_id res chain seq x y z
N MET A 1 -20.70 -24.13 49.67
CA MET A 1 -21.39 -23.97 48.37
C MET A 1 -21.86 -25.33 47.90
N SER A 2 -23.11 -25.48 47.47
CA SER A 2 -23.62 -26.74 46.91
C SER A 2 -22.83 -27.12 45.65
N GLU A 3 -22.67 -28.42 45.39
CA GLU A 3 -21.94 -28.92 44.22
C GLU A 3 -22.48 -28.33 42.89
N LYS A 4 -23.80 -28.08 42.83
CA LYS A 4 -24.43 -27.37 41.70
C LYS A 4 -23.93 -25.93 41.53
N ARG A 5 -23.73 -25.17 42.62
CA ARG A 5 -23.17 -23.81 42.56
C ARG A 5 -21.69 -23.81 42.17
N LYS A 6 -20.90 -24.78 42.63
CA LYS A 6 -19.48 -24.93 42.21
C LYS A 6 -19.36 -25.24 40.72
N LEU A 7 -20.23 -26.12 40.20
CA LEU A 7 -20.27 -26.46 38.77
C LEU A 7 -20.62 -25.24 37.91
N LEU A 8 -21.68 -24.51 38.27
CA LEU A 8 -22.09 -23.28 37.57
C LEU A 8 -20.98 -22.21 37.59
N PHE A 9 -20.27 -22.07 38.70
CA PHE A 9 -19.15 -21.13 38.81
C PHE A 9 -17.98 -21.51 37.87
N ARG A 10 -17.63 -22.80 37.80
CA ARG A 10 -16.60 -23.29 36.85
C ARG A 10 -17.00 -23.08 35.38
N ILE A 11 -18.26 -23.34 35.05
CA ILE A 11 -18.80 -23.09 33.69
C ILE A 11 -18.73 -21.60 33.36
N SER A 12 -19.09 -20.72 34.30
CA SER A 12 -19.02 -19.27 34.11
C SER A 12 -17.60 -18.77 33.86
N ILE A 13 -16.60 -19.30 34.60
CA ILE A 13 -15.18 -18.99 34.35
C ILE A 13 -14.77 -19.47 32.95
N GLY A 14 -15.09 -20.71 32.59
CA GLY A 14 -14.76 -21.27 31.28
C GLY A 14 -15.37 -20.48 30.11
N LEU A 15 -16.64 -20.06 30.26
CA LEU A 15 -17.33 -19.24 29.27
C LEU A 15 -16.67 -17.87 29.11
N ASN A 16 -16.27 -17.23 30.21
CA ASN A 16 -15.56 -15.94 30.16
C ASN A 16 -14.19 -16.06 29.47
N ILE A 17 -13.42 -17.12 29.77
CA ILE A 17 -12.14 -17.37 29.09
C ILE A 17 -12.38 -17.58 27.59
N LEU A 18 -13.39 -18.38 27.21
CA LEU A 18 -13.74 -18.60 25.80
C LEU A 18 -14.12 -17.29 25.10
N LEU A 19 -14.91 -16.44 25.74
CA LEU A 19 -15.27 -15.12 25.20
C LEU A 19 -14.04 -14.24 24.99
N VAL A 20 -13.12 -14.19 25.96
CA VAL A 20 -11.85 -13.44 25.82
C VAL A 20 -11.03 -13.97 24.64
N VAL A 21 -10.94 -15.30 24.47
CA VAL A 21 -10.23 -15.91 23.35
C VAL A 21 -10.87 -15.56 22.01
N ILE A 22 -12.21 -15.61 21.90
CA ILE A 22 -12.94 -15.25 20.67
C ILE A 22 -12.72 -13.77 20.32
N VAL A 23 -12.80 -12.87 21.31
CA VAL A 23 -12.56 -11.44 21.11
C VAL A 23 -11.13 -11.18 20.68
N ALA A 24 -10.15 -11.79 21.36
CA ALA A 24 -8.74 -11.67 20.99
C ALA A 24 -8.47 -12.19 19.57
N TRP A 25 -9.03 -13.34 19.21
CA TRP A 25 -8.92 -13.90 17.85
C TRP A 25 -9.55 -12.98 16.80
N GLY A 26 -10.71 -12.41 17.09
CA GLY A 26 -11.39 -11.46 16.22
C GLY A 26 -10.56 -10.20 15.96
N ILE A 27 -9.91 -9.65 17.00
CA ILE A 27 -9.02 -8.50 16.88
C ILE A 27 -7.79 -8.85 16.02
N ILE A 28 -7.14 -9.99 16.28
CA ILE A 28 -5.94 -10.42 15.53
C ILE A 28 -6.27 -10.63 14.04
N LYS A 29 -7.35 -11.38 13.74
CA LYS A 29 -7.77 -11.63 12.35
C LYS A 29 -8.12 -10.33 11.63
N MET A 30 -8.79 -9.42 12.31
CA MET A 30 -9.16 -8.13 11.74
C MET A 30 -7.93 -7.24 11.48
N ASN A 31 -6.90 -7.28 12.30
CA ASN A 31 -5.64 -6.57 12.03
C ASN A 31 -4.88 -7.18 10.83
N PHE A 32 -4.84 -8.50 10.72
CA PHE A 32 -4.20 -9.19 9.60
C PHE A 32 -4.85 -8.86 8.24
N VAL A 33 -6.19 -8.91 8.16
CA VAL A 33 -6.91 -8.55 6.92
C VAL A 33 -6.69 -7.08 6.55
N LYS A 34 -6.56 -6.19 7.54
CA LYS A 34 -6.32 -4.76 7.32
C LYS A 34 -4.92 -4.47 6.78
N GLU A 35 -3.90 -5.11 7.34
CA GLU A 35 -2.52 -5.01 6.85
C GLU A 35 -2.41 -5.51 5.41
N GLN A 36 -3.13 -6.60 5.09
CA GLN A 36 -3.13 -7.18 3.75
C GLN A 36 -3.73 -6.25 2.69
N VAL A 37 -4.78 -5.48 3.01
CA VAL A 37 -5.39 -4.53 2.05
C VAL A 37 -4.41 -3.41 1.69
N LEU A 38 -3.74 -2.80 2.66
CA LEU A 38 -2.79 -1.72 2.41
C LEU A 38 -1.59 -2.17 1.57
N VAL A 39 -1.08 -3.35 1.86
CA VAL A 39 0.02 -3.93 1.08
C VAL A 39 -0.46 -4.29 -0.33
N THR A 40 -1.61 -4.94 -0.46
CA THR A 40 -2.11 -5.40 -1.77
C THR A 40 -2.49 -4.24 -2.69
N GLU A 41 -3.13 -3.19 -2.17
CA GLU A 41 -3.63 -2.08 -3.00
C GLU A 41 -2.58 -1.01 -3.30
N VAL A 42 -1.44 -1.01 -2.61
CA VAL A 42 -0.38 0.00 -2.83
C VAL A 42 0.91 -0.62 -3.32
N GLN A 43 1.39 -1.67 -2.66
CA GLN A 43 2.64 -2.32 -3.06
C GLN A 43 2.49 -2.97 -4.44
N ASN A 44 1.37 -3.67 -4.69
CA ASN A 44 1.18 -4.32 -5.99
C ASN A 44 1.04 -3.30 -7.10
N ASN A 45 0.26 -2.22 -6.91
CA ASN A 45 0.11 -1.18 -7.93
C ASN A 45 1.46 -0.49 -8.22
N LEU A 46 2.32 -0.29 -7.21
CA LEU A 46 3.69 0.21 -7.44
C LEU A 46 4.55 -0.78 -8.24
N VAL A 47 4.40 -2.08 -8.00
CA VAL A 47 5.09 -3.14 -8.76
C VAL A 47 4.55 -3.25 -10.18
N GLU A 48 3.24 -3.11 -10.37
CA GLU A 48 2.57 -3.10 -11.67
C GLU A 48 2.95 -1.86 -12.46
N LEU A 49 3.02 -0.69 -11.83
CA LEU A 49 3.55 0.53 -12.42
C LEU A 49 4.99 0.35 -12.94
N GLU A 50 5.88 -0.25 -12.14
CA GLU A 50 7.25 -0.57 -12.58
C GLU A 50 7.25 -1.47 -13.83
N GLY A 51 6.39 -2.49 -13.84
CA GLY A 51 6.26 -3.41 -14.95
C GLY A 51 5.65 -2.79 -16.20
N LEU A 52 4.67 -1.89 -16.06
CA LEU A 52 4.05 -1.17 -17.16
C LEU A 52 5.01 -0.15 -17.77
N ILE A 53 5.81 0.55 -16.96
CA ILE A 53 6.86 1.44 -17.48
C ILE A 53 7.86 0.61 -18.29
N ALA A 54 8.35 -0.52 -17.77
CA ALA A 54 9.22 -1.43 -18.53
C ALA A 54 8.60 -1.85 -19.87
N HIS A 55 7.33 -2.27 -19.84
CA HIS A 55 6.61 -2.69 -21.03
C HIS A 55 6.49 -1.56 -22.06
N GLN A 56 6.18 -0.33 -21.63
CA GLN A 56 6.11 0.82 -22.52
C GLN A 56 7.48 1.19 -23.09
N MET A 57 8.56 1.15 -22.30
CA MET A 57 9.92 1.38 -22.81
C MET A 57 10.26 0.40 -23.94
N ASP A 58 10.02 -0.90 -23.74
CA ASP A 58 10.30 -1.94 -24.74
C ASP A 58 9.45 -1.78 -26.03
N ASN A 59 8.28 -1.15 -25.92
CA ASN A 59 7.35 -0.92 -27.03
C ASN A 59 7.37 0.53 -27.55
N ASN A 60 8.43 1.30 -27.25
CA ASN A 60 8.60 2.70 -27.68
C ASN A 60 7.43 3.62 -27.29
N TRP A 61 6.88 3.41 -26.10
CA TRP A 61 5.79 4.20 -25.53
C TRP A 61 4.56 4.28 -26.46
N SER A 62 4.13 3.13 -26.99
CA SER A 62 2.97 3.06 -27.90
C SER A 62 1.65 3.41 -27.22
N GLU A 63 1.54 3.13 -25.92
CA GLU A 63 0.33 3.34 -25.10
C GLU A 63 0.71 3.98 -23.74
N PRO A 64 1.24 5.22 -23.74
CA PRO A 64 1.76 5.85 -22.53
C PRO A 64 0.68 6.08 -21.47
N ASN A 65 -0.59 6.19 -21.88
CA ASN A 65 -1.73 6.38 -20.98
C ASN A 65 -1.95 5.18 -20.05
N LEU A 66 -1.44 3.97 -20.38
CA LEU A 66 -1.51 2.86 -19.43
C LEU A 66 -0.70 3.14 -18.16
N VAL A 67 0.43 3.86 -18.28
CA VAL A 67 1.26 4.27 -17.15
C VAL A 67 0.56 5.36 -16.33
N THR A 68 -0.12 6.30 -16.97
CA THR A 68 -0.85 7.38 -16.28
C THR A 68 -2.10 6.87 -15.56
N ILE A 69 -2.78 5.86 -16.11
CA ILE A 69 -3.88 5.14 -15.46
C ILE A 69 -3.37 4.40 -14.22
N GLU A 70 -2.31 3.59 -14.37
CA GLU A 70 -1.77 2.81 -13.25
C GLU A 70 -1.24 3.74 -12.13
N LEU A 71 -0.60 4.85 -12.48
CA LEU A 71 -0.20 5.84 -11.49
C LEU A 71 -1.42 6.42 -10.74
N GLY A 72 -2.54 6.63 -11.43
CA GLY A 72 -3.81 6.99 -10.82
C GLY A 72 -4.28 5.94 -9.80
N ASP A 73 -4.16 4.66 -10.12
CA ASP A 73 -4.49 3.55 -9.23
C ASP A 73 -3.55 3.44 -8.03
N VAL A 74 -2.25 3.71 -8.21
CA VAL A 74 -1.30 3.87 -7.09
C VAL A 74 -1.72 5.02 -6.16
N LEU A 75 -2.04 6.19 -6.71
CA LEU A 75 -2.45 7.36 -5.92
C LEU A 75 -3.76 7.09 -5.15
N ASN A 76 -4.72 6.43 -5.79
CA ASN A 76 -5.97 6.01 -5.17
C ASN A 76 -5.74 4.97 -4.07
N GLY A 77 -4.88 3.98 -4.31
CA GLY A 77 -4.47 2.99 -3.32
C GLY A 77 -3.85 3.63 -2.09
N ILE A 78 -2.91 4.58 -2.27
CA ILE A 78 -2.28 5.31 -1.16
C ILE A 78 -3.33 6.09 -0.36
N TRP A 79 -4.26 6.79 -1.04
CA TRP A 79 -5.32 7.55 -0.39
C TRP A 79 -6.27 6.65 0.40
N LEU A 80 -6.69 5.53 -0.19
CA LEU A 80 -7.56 4.54 0.44
C LEU A 80 -6.86 3.89 1.64
N GLY A 81 -5.59 3.53 1.48
CA GLY A 81 -4.75 2.97 2.53
C GLY A 81 -4.58 3.91 3.71
N LYS A 82 -4.29 5.20 3.47
CA LYS A 82 -4.21 6.23 4.50
C LYS A 82 -5.55 6.38 5.24
N THR A 83 -6.66 6.52 4.52
CA THR A 83 -7.99 6.78 5.08
C THR A 83 -8.50 5.58 5.88
N THR A 84 -8.39 4.38 5.31
CA THR A 84 -8.81 3.13 5.96
C THR A 84 -7.92 2.81 7.15
N GLY A 85 -6.61 2.96 6.99
CA GLY A 85 -5.64 2.72 8.05
C GLY A 85 -5.79 3.67 9.23
N GLU A 86 -6.20 4.93 8.96
CA GLU A 86 -6.56 5.91 9.98
C GLU A 86 -7.85 5.54 10.73
N GLN A 87 -8.93 5.26 10.01
CA GLN A 87 -10.22 4.90 10.61
C GLN A 87 -10.13 3.64 11.49
N LEU A 88 -9.28 2.71 11.09
CA LEU A 88 -9.12 1.43 11.75
C LEU A 88 -8.01 1.40 12.80
N GLY A 89 -7.27 2.51 12.96
CA GLY A 89 -6.18 2.65 13.94
C GLY A 89 -4.98 1.73 13.68
N THR A 90 -4.77 1.29 12.44
CA THR A 90 -3.70 0.33 12.07
C THR A 90 -2.43 1.01 11.60
N LEU A 91 -2.52 2.25 11.10
CA LEU A 91 -1.35 3.03 10.71
C LEU A 91 -0.81 3.83 11.89
N SER A 92 0.48 3.70 12.15
CA SER A 92 1.18 4.59 13.07
C SER A 92 1.26 6.01 12.49
N LYS A 93 1.64 7.00 13.33
CA LYS A 93 1.82 8.38 12.87
C LYS A 93 2.93 8.52 11.83
N SER A 94 3.99 7.73 11.93
CA SER A 94 5.08 7.70 10.96
C SER A 94 4.59 7.16 9.62
N ASP A 95 3.86 6.05 9.64
CA ASP A 95 3.36 5.39 8.44
C ASP A 95 2.44 6.32 7.63
N LYS A 96 1.52 7.01 8.32
CA LYS A 96 0.66 8.03 7.71
C LYS A 96 1.47 9.11 7.00
N LYS A 97 2.55 9.59 7.64
CA LYS A 97 3.41 10.63 7.09
C LYS A 97 4.23 10.12 5.89
N THR A 98 4.67 8.87 5.93
CA THR A 98 5.36 8.21 4.81
C THR A 98 4.44 8.11 3.60
N LEU A 99 3.22 7.61 3.77
CA LEU A 99 2.24 7.51 2.70
C LEU A 99 1.82 8.89 2.15
N GLU A 100 1.61 9.88 3.03
CA GLU A 100 1.27 11.23 2.61
C GLU A 100 2.38 11.89 1.77
N ARG A 101 3.64 11.73 2.17
CA ARG A 101 4.78 12.21 1.38
C ARG A 101 4.87 11.49 0.04
N LEU A 102 4.64 10.18 0.03
CA LEU A 102 4.70 9.38 -1.18
C LEU A 102 3.63 9.83 -2.18
N TYR A 103 2.40 10.02 -1.71
CA TYR A 103 1.30 10.57 -2.50
C TYR A 103 1.68 11.92 -3.11
N LEU A 104 2.21 12.85 -2.32
CA LEU A 104 2.57 14.19 -2.80
C LEU A 104 3.71 14.17 -3.83
N LYS A 105 4.64 13.22 -3.73
CA LYS A 105 5.72 13.05 -4.71
C LYS A 105 5.23 12.44 -6.01
N LEU A 106 4.49 11.35 -5.93
CA LEU A 106 3.95 10.65 -7.11
C LEU A 106 2.92 11.48 -7.87
N ARG A 107 2.17 12.36 -7.19
CA ARG A 107 1.20 13.25 -7.84
C ARG A 107 1.83 14.30 -8.77
N GLN A 108 3.15 14.46 -8.75
CA GLN A 108 3.84 15.39 -9.65
C GLN A 108 3.97 14.86 -11.08
N TYR A 109 3.90 13.54 -11.24
CA TYR A 109 3.90 12.87 -12.54
C TYR A 109 2.53 13.02 -13.21
N PRO A 110 2.42 13.00 -14.55
CA PRO A 110 1.12 13.01 -15.21
C PRO A 110 0.35 11.73 -14.88
N TYR A 111 -0.89 11.87 -14.44
CA TYR A 111 -1.81 10.76 -14.17
C TYR A 111 -3.18 11.10 -14.73
N ASP A 112 -3.95 10.07 -15.07
CA ASP A 112 -5.31 10.28 -15.55
C ASP A 112 -6.25 10.63 -14.40
N GLU A 113 -7.06 11.67 -14.59
CA GLU A 113 -8.16 12.01 -13.69
C GLU A 113 -9.49 11.58 -14.30
N LEU A 114 -10.55 11.58 -13.48
CA LEU A 114 -11.88 11.24 -13.95
C LEU A 114 -12.28 12.15 -15.13
N TYR A 115 -12.41 11.55 -16.31
CA TYR A 115 -12.71 12.22 -17.59
C TYR A 115 -11.62 13.16 -18.12
N ARG A 116 -10.37 13.06 -17.63
CA ARG A 116 -9.23 13.83 -18.12
C ARG A 116 -8.03 12.93 -18.28
N PHE A 117 -7.65 12.71 -19.53
CA PHE A 117 -6.45 11.94 -19.89
C PHE A 117 -5.25 12.87 -19.90
N ALA A 118 -4.17 12.47 -19.25
CA ALA A 118 -2.94 13.25 -19.27
C ALA A 118 -2.20 13.05 -20.60
N ASP A 119 -1.71 14.15 -21.20
CA ASP A 119 -0.78 14.04 -22.31
C ASP A 119 0.61 13.74 -21.76
N VAL A 120 1.24 12.67 -22.24
CA VAL A 120 2.57 12.24 -21.79
C VAL A 120 3.64 12.76 -22.74
N THR A 121 4.42 13.74 -22.29
CA THR A 121 5.52 14.32 -23.05
C THR A 121 6.77 13.42 -23.01
N ASP A 122 7.78 13.72 -23.84
CA ASP A 122 9.06 12.99 -23.78
C ASP A 122 9.85 13.25 -22.49
N GLU A 123 9.57 14.35 -21.80
CA GLU A 123 10.11 14.63 -20.47
C GLU A 123 9.47 13.76 -19.41
N ASP A 124 8.14 13.62 -19.45
CA ASP A 124 7.40 12.73 -18.56
C ASP A 124 7.86 11.27 -18.70
N LYS A 125 8.11 10.82 -19.94
CA LYS A 125 8.65 9.48 -20.21
C LYS A 125 9.99 9.28 -19.50
N ARG A 126 10.92 10.24 -19.60
CA ARG A 126 12.22 10.17 -18.91
C ARG A 126 12.04 10.14 -17.39
N ASN A 127 11.13 10.97 -16.86
CA ASN A 127 10.81 10.98 -15.44
C ASN A 127 10.25 9.63 -14.98
N PHE A 128 9.36 9.00 -15.76
CA PHE A 128 8.87 7.65 -15.47
C PHE A 128 9.96 6.58 -15.57
N GLU A 129 10.86 6.67 -16.54
CA GLU A 129 12.01 5.76 -16.66
C GLU A 129 12.91 5.86 -15.42
N GLU A 130 13.15 7.07 -14.90
CA GLU A 130 13.87 7.28 -13.64
C GLU A 130 13.09 6.71 -12.44
N LEU A 131 11.79 6.96 -12.36
CA LEU A 131 10.92 6.39 -11.32
C LEU A 131 11.01 4.88 -11.30
N ARG A 132 11.01 4.23 -12.47
CA ARG A 132 11.15 2.78 -12.60
C ARG A 132 12.46 2.29 -12.00
N GLU A 133 13.59 2.93 -12.31
CA GLU A 133 14.88 2.55 -11.73
C GLU A 133 14.86 2.67 -10.20
N ILE A 134 14.30 3.77 -9.68
CA ILE A 134 14.15 3.98 -8.23
C ILE A 134 13.27 2.89 -7.60
N LEU A 135 12.15 2.55 -8.22
CA LEU A 135 11.22 1.50 -7.77
C LEU A 135 11.95 0.15 -7.65
N ARG A 136 12.73 -0.22 -8.66
CA ARG A 136 13.55 -1.45 -8.64
C ARG A 136 14.61 -1.41 -7.53
N GLU A 137 15.30 -0.27 -7.36
CA GLU A 137 16.32 -0.11 -6.33
C GLU A 137 15.79 -0.30 -4.90
N VAL A 138 14.55 0.13 -4.64
CA VAL A 138 13.90 -0.05 -3.33
C VAL A 138 13.18 -1.40 -3.20
N GLY A 139 13.27 -2.27 -4.21
CA GLY A 139 12.67 -3.61 -4.20
C GLY A 139 11.17 -3.65 -4.52
N LEU A 140 10.64 -2.62 -5.18
CA LEU A 140 9.28 -2.53 -5.71
C LEU A 140 9.32 -2.76 -7.22
N GLY A 141 9.49 -4.01 -7.65
CA GLY A 141 9.54 -4.32 -9.07
C GLY A 141 9.21 -5.77 -9.35
N MET A 142 8.76 -6.03 -10.58
CA MET A 142 8.39 -7.37 -11.01
C MET A 142 9.55 -8.35 -10.81
N ASN A 143 9.26 -9.50 -10.21
CA ASN A 143 10.24 -10.54 -9.86
C ASN A 143 11.31 -10.12 -8.83
N ILE A 144 11.20 -8.94 -8.21
CA ILE A 144 12.08 -8.50 -7.11
C ILE A 144 11.35 -8.52 -5.78
N THR A 145 10.09 -8.08 -5.74
CA THR A 145 9.34 -7.93 -4.49
C THR A 145 9.10 -9.30 -3.84
N ILE A 146 9.68 -9.52 -2.65
CA ILE A 146 9.74 -10.83 -1.98
C ILE A 146 8.67 -10.98 -0.89
N SER A 147 8.24 -9.88 -0.25
CA SER A 147 7.28 -9.94 0.86
C SER A 147 6.18 -8.89 0.79
N ALA A 148 4.95 -9.36 1.05
CA ALA A 148 3.76 -8.55 1.25
C ALA A 148 3.53 -8.26 2.74
N ASP A 149 4.61 -7.96 3.49
CA ASP A 149 4.50 -7.55 4.88
C ASP A 149 4.53 -6.03 5.01
N MET A 150 3.69 -5.52 5.90
CA MET A 150 3.46 -4.08 6.06
C MET A 150 4.70 -3.32 6.53
N GLU A 151 5.54 -3.94 7.36
CA GLU A 151 6.75 -3.30 7.88
C GLU A 151 7.81 -3.14 6.78
N ALA A 152 8.04 -4.18 5.99
CA ALA A 152 8.92 -4.12 4.83
C ALA A 152 8.39 -3.10 3.81
N PHE A 153 7.09 -3.14 3.49
CA PHE A 153 6.50 -2.18 2.59
C PHE A 153 6.70 -0.73 3.06
N MET A 154 6.49 -0.44 4.35
CA MET A 154 6.71 0.92 4.88
C MET A 154 8.16 1.36 4.80
N LYS A 155 9.12 0.45 4.98
CA LYS A 155 10.56 0.74 4.76
C LYS A 155 10.85 1.05 3.30
N GLN A 156 10.28 0.28 2.37
CA GLN A 156 10.42 0.53 0.92
C GLN A 156 9.81 1.89 0.54
N ALA A 157 8.62 2.21 1.05
CA ALA A 157 7.95 3.49 0.82
C ALA A 157 8.74 4.67 1.40
N GLU A 158 9.41 4.49 2.54
CA GLU A 158 10.29 5.51 3.13
C GLU A 158 11.56 5.72 2.29
N GLU A 159 12.19 4.66 1.81
CA GLU A 159 13.35 4.76 0.90
C GLU A 159 12.96 5.37 -0.45
N LEU A 160 11.81 4.99 -1.01
CA LEU A 160 11.25 5.58 -2.23
C LEU A 160 11.05 7.08 -2.08
N ASN A 161 10.50 7.50 -0.94
CA ASN A 161 10.36 8.91 -0.59
C ASN A 161 11.69 9.66 -0.50
N LYS A 162 12.81 9.02 -0.19
CA LYS A 162 14.12 9.69 -0.15
C LYS A 162 14.72 9.86 -1.54
N LYS A 163 14.43 8.93 -2.45
CA LYS A 163 15.03 8.85 -3.78
C LYS A 163 14.28 9.62 -4.87
N ILE A 164 12.94 9.68 -4.82
CA ILE A 164 12.18 10.48 -5.80
C ILE A 164 12.52 11.97 -5.65
N GLU A 165 13.01 12.60 -6.71
CA GLU A 165 13.25 14.05 -6.76
C GLU A 165 11.94 14.85 -6.67
N SER A 166 12.00 16.05 -6.09
CA SER A 166 10.82 16.93 -5.94
C SER A 166 11.29 18.38 -5.69
N PRO A 167 10.98 19.35 -6.58
CA PRO A 167 10.19 19.18 -7.80
C PRO A 167 10.90 18.30 -8.83
N LEU A 168 10.13 17.66 -9.72
CA LEU A 168 10.68 16.98 -10.89
C LEU A 168 11.38 18.00 -11.81
N ASN A 169 12.40 17.53 -12.55
CA ASN A 169 13.11 18.34 -13.54
C ASN A 169 12.25 18.60 -14.78
#